data_AF-A0A497WEK2-F1
#
_entry.id   AF-A0A497WEK2-F1
#
_cell.length_a   1.000
_cell.length_b   1.000
_cell.length_c   1.000
_cell.angle_alpha   90.00
_cell.angle_beta   90.00
_cell.angle_gamma   90.00
#
_symmetry.space_group_name_H-M   'P 1'
#
loop_
_entity.id
_entity.type
_entity.pdbx_description
1 polymer ?
#
loop_
_entity_poly.entity_id
_entity_poly.type
_entity_poly.pdbx_seq_one_letter_code
_entity_poly.pdbx_strand_id
1 'polypeptide(L)'
;MSDVQMLESADRPCDLLWQLTGARSGPTLLVTGDLDVLAPIVERLQMLPSLVYLRGTLMVGSSDVTVEADEVMALRSGAPSEVYWSILARTAELGMISGRGIPANLIAA
;
A
#
# COMPACT_ATOMS: atom_id res chain seq x y z
N MET A 1 32.63 18.37 -29.48
CA MET A 1 32.91 16.93 -29.37
C MET A 1 32.97 16.64 -27.87
N SER A 2 31.86 16.19 -27.30
CA SER A 2 31.66 14.77 -26.91
C SER A 2 32.15 14.60 -25.46
N ASP A 3 31.38 14.15 -24.47
CA ASP A 3 30.16 13.35 -24.47
C ASP A 3 29.40 13.62 -23.16
N VAL A 4 28.07 13.60 -23.24
CA VAL A 4 27.18 13.54 -22.09
C VAL A 4 27.28 12.15 -21.49
N GLN A 5 27.69 12.04 -20.22
CA GLN A 5 27.31 10.91 -19.39
C GLN A 5 26.88 11.43 -18.02
N MET A 6 25.64 11.94 -18.02
CA MET A 6 24.76 11.88 -16.87
C MET A 6 24.64 10.40 -16.49
N LEU A 7 25.52 9.93 -15.60
CA LEU A 7 25.23 8.71 -14.85
C LEU A 7 24.09 9.09 -13.92
N GLU A 8 22.85 8.95 -14.40
CA GLU A 8 21.80 8.46 -13.53
C GLU A 8 22.32 7.14 -12.97
N SER A 9 22.96 7.22 -11.81
CA SER A 9 23.18 6.06 -10.97
C SER A 9 21.79 5.55 -10.65
N ALA A 10 21.28 4.66 -11.50
CA ALA A 10 20.12 3.83 -11.27
C ALA A 10 20.46 2.80 -10.18
N ASP A 11 20.95 3.27 -9.04
CA ASP A 11 20.74 2.59 -7.79
C ASP A 11 19.29 2.91 -7.44
N ARG A 12 18.35 2.27 -8.14
CA ARG A 12 16.95 2.32 -7.74
C ARG A 12 16.88 1.44 -6.49
N PRO A 13 16.68 1.97 -5.28
CA PRO A 13 16.35 1.13 -4.14
C PRO A 13 14.88 0.75 -4.29
N CYS A 14 14.53 -0.02 -5.34
CA CYS A 14 13.13 -0.22 -5.73
C CYS A 14 12.46 -1.41 -5.03
N ASP A 15 13.13 -2.04 -4.08
CA ASP A 15 12.54 -3.03 -3.17
C ASP A 15 12.06 -2.39 -1.87
N LEU A 16 11.70 -1.10 -1.91
CA LEU A 16 11.22 -0.41 -0.73
C LEU A 16 9.84 -0.98 -0.36
N LEU A 17 9.82 -1.71 0.76
CA LEU A 17 8.64 -2.37 1.31
C LEU A 17 8.34 -1.76 2.68
N TRP A 18 7.23 -1.05 2.78
CA TRP A 18 6.68 -0.62 4.06
C TRP A 18 5.79 -1.72 4.61
N GLN A 19 5.94 -2.04 5.89
CA GLN A 19 5.13 -3.03 6.58
C GLN A 19 4.39 -2.37 7.76
N LEU A 20 3.07 -2.51 7.75
CA LEU A 20 2.16 -2.06 8.81
C LEU A 20 1.54 -3.31 9.44
N THR A 21 2.08 -3.71 10.59
CA THR A 21 1.66 -4.91 11.32
C THR A 21 0.69 -4.58 12.43
N GLY A 22 -0.39 -5.36 12.48
CA GLY A 22 -1.36 -5.32 13.56
C GLY A 22 -0.97 -6.21 14.75
N ALA A 23 -1.55 -5.95 15.92
CA ALA A 23 -1.33 -6.76 17.12
C ALA A 23 -2.11 -8.09 17.13
N ARG A 24 -2.91 -8.35 16.09
CA ARG A 24 -3.84 -9.49 16.01
C ARG A 24 -3.54 -10.32 14.77
N SER A 25 -3.70 -11.64 14.88
CA SER A 25 -3.61 -12.54 13.74
C SER A 25 -4.71 -12.23 12.70
N GLY A 26 -4.32 -12.27 11.42
CA GLY A 26 -5.16 -11.95 10.27
C GLY A 26 -4.37 -12.11 8.96
N PRO A 27 -4.98 -11.78 7.82
CA PRO A 27 -4.37 -11.97 6.52
C PRO A 27 -3.25 -10.96 6.24
N THR A 28 -2.39 -11.32 5.30
CA THR A 28 -1.31 -10.48 4.78
C THR A 28 -1.73 -9.94 3.41
N LEU A 29 -1.85 -8.61 3.31
CA LEU A 29 -2.16 -7.91 2.07
C LEU A 29 -0.91 -7.18 1.57
N LEU A 30 -0.48 -7.47 0.35
CA LEU A 30 0.53 -6.70 -0.37
C LEU A 30 -0.14 -5.71 -1.31
N VAL A 31 0.23 -4.44 -1.20
CA VAL A 31 -0.19 -3.36 -2.11
C VAL A 31 1.01 -2.94 -2.94
N THR A 32 0.89 -3.01 -4.26
CA THR A 32 1.97 -2.64 -5.18
C THR A 32 1.59 -1.48 -6.09
N GLY A 33 2.56 -0.64 -6.45
CA GLY A 33 2.34 0.49 -7.34
C GLY A 33 3.52 1.46 -7.42
N ASP A 34 3.24 2.68 -7.87
CA ASP A 34 4.21 3.77 -7.93
C ASP A 34 4.56 4.27 -6.52
N LEU A 35 5.85 4.20 -6.15
CA LEU A 35 6.33 4.60 -4.83
C LEU A 35 6.11 6.10 -4.54
N ASP A 36 6.16 6.96 -5.57
CA ASP A 36 5.93 8.39 -5.39
C ASP A 36 4.47 8.69 -5.01
N VAL A 37 3.54 7.84 -5.46
CA VAL A 37 2.13 7.90 -5.08
C VAL A 37 1.90 7.23 -3.73
N LEU A 38 2.56 6.10 -3.47
CA LEU A 38 2.34 5.28 -2.28
C LEU A 38 2.98 5.83 -1.02
N ALA A 39 4.16 6.45 -1.09
CA ALA A 39 4.86 7.00 0.07
C ALA A 39 3.99 7.94 0.94
N PRO A 40 3.36 9.00 0.40
CA PRO A 40 2.50 9.88 1.21
C PRO A 40 1.24 9.18 1.74
N ILE A 41 0.79 8.12 1.06
CA ILE A 41 -0.35 7.32 1.49
C ILE A 41 0.03 6.44 2.69
N VAL A 42 1.20 5.82 2.66
CA VAL A 42 1.75 5.05 3.78
C VAL A 42 1.91 5.94 5.00
N GLU A 43 2.47 7.14 4.87
CA GLU A 43 2.57 8.11 5.96
C GLU A 43 1.20 8.41 6.56
N ARG A 44 0.19 8.62 5.72
CA ARG A 44 -1.18 8.86 6.18
C ARG A 44 -1.79 7.64 6.88
N LEU A 45 -1.54 6.43 6.38
CA LEU A 45 -2.02 5.19 7.00
C LEU A 45 -1.38 5.00 8.37
N GLN A 46 -0.08 5.27 8.53
CA GLN A 46 0.63 5.17 9.82
C GLN A 46 0.02 6.05 10.91
N MET A 47 -0.56 7.19 10.53
CA MET A 47 -1.22 8.11 11.44
C MET A 47 -2.63 7.67 11.87
N LEU A 48 -3.16 6.57 11.33
CA LEU A 48 -4.49 6.10 11.67
C LEU A 48 -4.55 5.54 13.10
N PRO A 49 -5.42 6.09 13.99
CA PRO A 49 -5.63 5.51 15.31
C PRO A 49 -6.14 4.07 15.25
N SER A 50 -6.81 3.70 14.16
CA SER A 50 -7.34 2.35 13.94
C SER A 50 -6.28 1.32 13.59
N LEU A 51 -5.04 1.73 13.29
CA LEU A 51 -3.97 0.82 12.90
C LEU A 51 -3.60 -0.14 14.03
N VAL A 52 -3.77 0.28 15.30
CA VAL A 52 -3.62 -0.61 16.47
C VAL A 52 -4.60 -1.80 16.47
N TYR A 53 -5.73 -1.66 15.78
CA TYR A 53 -6.75 -2.70 15.64
C TYR A 53 -6.60 -3.51 14.34
N LEU A 54 -5.58 -3.23 13.54
CA LEU A 54 -5.29 -4.01 12.36
C LEU A 54 -5.12 -5.49 12.74
N ARG A 55 -5.71 -6.36 11.94
CA ARG A 55 -5.48 -7.80 11.96
C ARG A 55 -4.61 -8.16 10.78
N GLY A 56 -3.57 -8.94 11.03
CA GLY A 56 -2.60 -9.33 10.01
C GLY A 56 -1.65 -8.19 9.64
N THR A 57 -1.25 -8.17 8.39
CA THR A 57 -0.15 -7.32 7.91
C THR A 57 -0.54 -6.63 6.61
N LEU A 58 -0.42 -5.31 6.56
CA LEU A 58 -0.49 -4.54 5.31
C LEU A 58 0.93 -4.20 4.87
N MET A 59 1.34 -4.70 3.71
CA MET A 59 2.62 -4.40 3.07
C MET A 59 2.38 -3.49 1.88
N VAL A 60 3.25 -2.52 1.66
CA VAL A 60 3.18 -1.58 0.53
C VAL A 60 4.54 -1.51 -0.13
N GLY A 61 4.63 -1.73 -1.43
CA GLY A 61 5.90 -1.70 -2.16
C GLY A 61 5.75 -1.33 -3.62
N SER A 62 6.86 -1.38 -4.35
CA SER A 62 6.85 -1.10 -5.79
C SER A 62 6.11 -2.19 -6.56
N SER A 63 5.77 -1.90 -7.81
CA SER A 63 5.14 -2.87 -8.73
C SER A 63 5.93 -4.18 -8.92
N ASP A 64 7.25 -4.14 -8.73
CA ASP A 64 8.15 -5.27 -8.97
C ASP A 64 8.40 -6.11 -7.70
N VAL A 65 8.01 -5.60 -6.52
CA VAL A 65 8.17 -6.32 -5.25
C VAL A 65 7.34 -7.59 -5.26
N THR A 66 8.00 -8.71 -4.96
CA THR A 66 7.37 -10.02 -4.79
C THR A 66 7.65 -10.54 -3.39
N VAL A 67 6.59 -10.70 -2.59
CA VAL A 67 6.64 -11.29 -1.24
C VAL A 67 5.46 -12.23 -1.04
N GLU A 68 5.59 -13.20 -0.14
CA GLU A 68 4.46 -14.06 0.24
C GLU A 68 3.39 -13.22 0.93
N ALA A 69 2.20 -13.21 0.35
CA ALA A 69 1.02 -12.55 0.88
C ALA A 69 -0.22 -13.42 0.60
N ASP A 70 -1.22 -13.33 1.46
CA ASP A 70 -2.50 -14.00 1.23
C ASP A 70 -3.25 -13.34 0.07
N GLU A 71 -3.04 -12.03 -0.12
CA GLU A 71 -3.69 -11.23 -1.16
C GLU A 71 -2.69 -10.19 -1.72
N VAL A 72 -2.77 -9.92 -3.04
CA VAL A 72 -2.00 -8.87 -3.71
C VAL A 72 -2.95 -7.89 -4.42
N MET A 73 -2.82 -6.61 -4.13
CA MET A 73 -3.57 -5.51 -4.72
C MET A 73 -2.62 -4.61 -5.51
N ALA A 74 -2.63 -4.76 -6.83
CA ALA A 74 -1.91 -3.87 -7.72
C ALA A 74 -2.73 -2.59 -7.97
N LEU A 75 -2.21 -1.45 -7.52
CA LEU A 75 -2.82 -0.16 -7.74
C LEU A 75 -2.39 0.41 -9.08
N ARG A 76 -3.38 0.88 -9.83
CA ARG A 76 -3.15 1.68 -11.03
C ARG A 76 -3.09 3.15 -10.61
N SER A 77 -2.35 3.95 -11.37
CA SER A 77 -2.28 5.40 -11.18
C SER A 77 -3.67 6.00 -10.93
N GLY A 78 -3.80 6.84 -9.91
CA GLY A 78 -5.05 7.45 -9.47
C GLY A 78 -4.78 8.60 -8.50
N ALA A 79 -5.81 9.37 -8.16
CA ALA A 79 -5.60 10.45 -7.19
C ALA A 79 -5.22 9.85 -5.82
N PRO A 80 -4.28 10.45 -5.06
CA PRO A 80 -3.81 9.87 -3.79
C PRO A 80 -4.94 9.55 -2.79
N SER A 81 -6.01 10.35 -2.80
CA SER A 81 -7.21 10.10 -1.98
C SER A 81 -7.96 8.83 -2.39
N GLU A 82 -8.10 8.57 -3.68
CA GLU A 82 -8.78 7.38 -4.18
C GLU A 82 -7.99 6.13 -3.81
N VAL A 83 -6.67 6.17 -4.06
CA VAL A 83 -5.75 5.08 -3.72
C VAL A 83 -5.81 4.76 -2.22
N TYR A 84 -5.75 5.79 -1.38
CA TYR A 84 -5.89 5.65 0.07
C TYR A 84 -7.21 4.95 0.45
N TRP A 85 -8.34 5.38 -0.11
CA TRP A 85 -9.64 4.77 0.17
C TRP A 85 -9.77 3.35 -0.37
N SER A 86 -9.17 3.05 -1.52
CA SER A 86 -9.13 1.69 -2.07
C SER A 86 -8.37 0.73 -1.16
N ILE A 87 -7.22 1.14 -0.60
CA ILE A 87 -6.48 0.33 0.39
C ILE A 87 -7.33 0.09 1.64
N LEU A 88 -7.99 1.12 2.16
CA LEU A 88 -8.86 0.99 3.33
C LEU A 88 -10.07 0.10 3.06
N ALA A 89 -10.72 0.25 1.90
CA ALA A 89 -11.83 -0.61 1.51
C ALA A 89 -11.38 -2.07 1.44
N ARG A 90 -10.25 -2.36 0.79
CA ARG A 90 -9.74 -3.72 0.67
C ARG A 90 -9.35 -4.34 2.01
N THR A 91 -8.68 -3.57 2.87
CA THR A 91 -8.35 -4.03 4.24
C THR A 91 -9.62 -4.28 5.08
N ALA A 92 -10.68 -3.50 4.89
CA ALA A 92 -11.95 -3.75 5.56
C ALA A 92 -12.66 -5.01 5.03
N GLU A 93 -12.68 -5.22 3.72
CA GLU A 93 -13.24 -6.43 3.07
C GLU A 93 -12.55 -7.71 3.55
N LEU A 94 -11.22 -7.67 3.70
CA LEU A 94 -10.43 -8.77 4.24
C LEU A 94 -10.60 -8.95 5.76
N GLY A 95 -11.41 -8.11 6.41
CA GLY A 95 -11.61 -8.14 7.85
C GLY A 95 -10.34 -7.78 8.65
N MET A 96 -9.39 -7.09 8.02
CA MET A 96 -8.18 -6.59 8.66
C MET A 96 -8.48 -5.41 9.57
N ILE A 97 -9.45 -4.56 9.20
CA ILE A 97 -9.96 -3.48 10.04
C ILE A 97 -11.48 -3.60 10.19
N SER A 98 -11.98 -3.37 11.40
CA SER A 98 -13.43 -3.32 11.65
C SER A 98 -13.94 -1.90 11.37
N GLY A 99 -14.34 -1.63 10.14
CA GLY A 99 -14.78 -0.29 9.72
C GLY A 99 -16.12 0.14 10.34
N ARG A 100 -16.15 1.29 11.01
CA ARG A 100 -17.30 2.20 10.94
C ARG A 100 -16.95 3.25 9.89
N GLY A 101 -17.73 3.37 8.81
CA GLY A 101 -17.59 4.46 7.84
C GLY A 101 -16.79 4.16 6.57
N ILE A 102 -16.49 2.91 6.23
CA ILE A 102 -16.06 2.55 4.87
C ILE A 102 -17.32 2.60 3.99
N PRO A 103 -17.41 3.47 2.96
CA PRO A 103 -18.56 3.52 2.08
C PRO A 103 -18.68 2.20 1.31
N ALA A 104 -19.69 1.39 1.64
CA ALA A 104 -19.97 0.10 1.00
C ALA A 104 -20.23 0.22 -0.52
N ASN A 105 -20.55 1.42 -0.97
CA ASN A 105 -20.81 1.79 -2.35
C ASN A 105 -19.54 1.96 -3.22
N LEU A 106 -18.33 1.84 -2.65
CA LEU A 106 -17.08 1.75 -3.43
C LEU A 106 -16.62 0.31 -3.71
N ILE A 107 -17.31 -0.69 -3.13
CA ILE A 107 -16.96 -2.12 -3.18
C ILE A 107 -17.63 -2.80 -4.40
N ALA A 108 -18.51 -2.10 -5.11
CA ALA A 108 -19.38 -2.66 -6.16
C ALA A 108 -19.29 -1.92 -7.51
N ALA A 109 -18.13 -1.39 -7.88
CA ALA A 109 -17.89 -0.78 -9.20
C ALA A 109 -16.73 -1.45 -9.93
#